data_AF-A0A5J9URM3-F1
#
_entry.id   AF-A0A5J9URM3-F1
#
_cell.length_a   1.000
_cell.length_b   1.000
_cell.length_c   1.000
_cell.angle_alpha   90.00
_cell.angle_beta   90.00
_cell.angle_gamma   90.00
#
_symmetry.space_group_name_H-M   'P 1'
#
loop_
_entity.id
_entity.type
_entity.pdbx_description
1 polymer ?
#
loop_
_entity_poly.entity_id
_entity_poly.type
_entity_poly.pdbx_seq_one_letter_code
_entity_poly.pdbx_strand_id
1 'polypeptide(L)'
;MRSLCAVTERSSCALAARISPAVAAPWSSPSPRCPAAKVLVAPLAKLQLPRHVATLQLLDVPGNPIHARRTQVRLVGIRPSCCPPSRAFAAVRAQKIQPPKKKRRLDEVCLERFQQYSRTYIQSWILQGKVHVDGRVVNKAGTQVSDKSVIEIKAEIPKYVCRAGHKLEAAIKEFSIDCDGKIALDSGLSTGGFTDCLLQHGASHVYGVDVGYGQVAEKIRIHERVSVIERTNLRYLTQLPQLVDLVTLDLSFISILLVMPAVIKVMKTDSILITLIKPQFEARRSQVGGGGIVRDPLVHKEVLDRIISGVEEFGFCNKGWIESPIKGAEGNKEFLACFHRIPTPEPRPEGEVELAAT
;
A
#
# COMPACT_ATOMS: atom_id res chain seq x y z
N MET A 1 9.97 23.01 69.54
CA MET A 1 8.87 22.20 68.97
C MET A 1 9.52 20.88 68.55
N ARG A 2 9.34 19.70 69.19
CA ARG A 2 8.12 18.88 69.36
C ARG A 2 7.35 18.77 68.02
N SER A 3 7.14 17.62 67.36
CA SER A 3 7.18 16.17 67.70
C SER A 3 7.97 15.39 66.61
N LEU A 4 8.68 14.25 66.77
CA LEU A 4 8.54 12.96 67.50
C LEU A 4 7.62 11.88 66.86
N CYS A 5 8.18 10.65 66.76
CA CYS A 5 7.62 9.32 66.41
C CYS A 5 7.21 9.02 64.95
N ALA A 6 7.31 7.79 64.41
CA ALA A 6 8.06 6.54 64.71
C ALA A 6 7.94 5.58 63.47
N VAL A 7 8.96 4.85 63.00
CA VAL A 7 9.27 3.40 63.30
C VAL A 7 8.01 2.53 63.39
N THR A 8 7.75 1.53 62.51
CA THR A 8 8.44 0.23 62.25
C THR A 8 8.40 -0.14 60.75
N GLU A 9 9.24 -0.94 60.08
CA GLU A 9 10.18 -2.06 60.33
C GLU A 9 9.59 -3.51 60.31
N ARG A 10 10.11 -4.33 59.37
CA ARG A 10 9.99 -5.81 59.17
C ARG A 10 8.62 -6.35 58.66
N SER A 11 8.52 -7.48 57.94
CA SER A 11 9.46 -8.61 57.78
C SER A 11 9.45 -9.23 56.37
N SER A 12 10.60 -9.80 55.98
CA SER A 12 10.74 -10.73 54.85
C SER A 12 10.00 -12.05 55.08
N CYS A 13 9.61 -12.73 53.99
CA CYS A 13 9.59 -14.19 53.98
C CYS A 13 9.90 -14.72 52.58
N ALA A 14 11.01 -15.43 52.44
CA ALA A 14 11.35 -16.20 51.24
C ALA A 14 10.87 -17.63 51.44
N LEU A 15 10.31 -18.26 50.40
CA LEU A 15 10.18 -19.71 50.35
C LEU A 15 10.53 -20.22 48.96
N ALA A 16 11.72 -20.82 48.84
CA ALA A 16 12.09 -21.59 47.68
C ALA A 16 11.53 -23.01 47.81
N ALA A 17 10.89 -23.52 46.76
CA ALA A 17 10.48 -24.92 46.67
C ALA A 17 11.06 -25.55 45.40
N ARG A 18 12.19 -26.26 45.55
CA ARG A 18 12.70 -27.17 44.52
C ARG A 18 11.93 -28.49 44.63
N ILE A 19 11.25 -28.92 43.57
CA ILE A 19 10.75 -30.30 43.45
C ILE A 19 11.03 -30.82 42.04
N SER A 20 11.86 -31.87 41.97
CA SER A 20 12.04 -32.84 40.88
C SER A 20 12.96 -33.95 41.41
N PRO A 21 12.95 -35.18 40.85
CA PRO A 21 12.14 -35.67 39.73
C PRO A 21 11.23 -36.86 40.11
N ALA A 22 10.31 -37.24 39.21
CA ALA A 22 9.70 -38.57 39.21
C ALA A 22 9.70 -39.11 37.77
N VAL A 23 10.20 -40.34 37.61
CA VAL A 23 10.38 -41.02 36.31
C VAL A 23 9.18 -41.92 36.05
N ALA A 24 8.53 -41.75 34.90
CA ALA A 24 7.65 -42.76 34.31
C ALA A 24 7.63 -42.60 32.78
N ALA A 25 7.90 -43.69 32.06
CA ALA A 25 7.82 -43.80 30.60
C ALA A 25 6.67 -44.78 30.23
N PRO A 26 6.52 -45.18 28.96
CA PRO A 26 6.36 -44.37 27.76
C PRO A 26 4.98 -44.65 27.12
N TRP A 27 4.22 -43.63 26.72
CA TRP A 27 2.96 -43.85 25.99
C TRP A 27 3.08 -43.50 24.50
N SER A 28 2.57 -44.43 23.70
CA SER A 28 2.76 -44.55 22.26
C SER A 28 2.07 -43.47 21.44
N SER A 29 2.74 -43.06 20.37
CA SER A 29 2.24 -42.14 19.36
C SER A 29 1.17 -42.77 18.45
N PRO A 30 0.16 -41.98 18.05
CA PRO A 30 -0.55 -42.19 16.79
C PRO A 30 -0.27 -41.04 15.83
N SER A 31 0.38 -41.35 14.71
CA SER A 31 0.59 -40.44 13.57
C SER A 31 -0.74 -40.09 12.86
N PRO A 32 -1.05 -38.82 12.57
CA PRO A 32 -2.03 -38.50 11.53
C PRO A 32 -1.37 -38.63 10.15
N ARG A 33 -1.73 -39.68 9.41
CA ARG A 33 -1.26 -39.90 8.03
C ARG A 33 -1.93 -38.91 7.08
N CYS A 34 -1.16 -38.31 6.17
CA CYS A 34 -1.71 -37.57 5.04
C CYS A 34 -2.51 -38.51 4.13
N PRO A 35 -3.74 -38.17 3.70
CA PRO A 35 -4.39 -38.87 2.61
C PRO A 35 -3.77 -38.44 1.29
N ALA A 36 -3.30 -39.42 0.50
CA ALA A 36 -2.68 -39.19 -0.80
C ALA A 36 -3.67 -38.59 -1.81
N ALA A 37 -3.13 -37.76 -2.72
CA ALA A 37 -3.91 -37.18 -3.81
C ALA A 37 -4.47 -38.28 -4.74
N LYS A 38 -5.80 -38.38 -4.82
CA LYS A 38 -6.45 -39.17 -5.88
C LYS A 38 -6.41 -38.37 -7.18
N VAL A 39 -5.57 -38.83 -8.11
CA VAL A 39 -5.68 -38.46 -9.52
C VAL A 39 -7.00 -39.02 -10.05
N LEU A 40 -7.96 -38.14 -10.35
CA LEU A 40 -9.20 -38.53 -11.03
C LEU A 40 -9.09 -38.10 -12.51
N VAL A 41 -8.86 -39.07 -13.38
CA VAL A 41 -8.99 -38.87 -14.83
C VAL A 41 -10.47 -38.97 -15.19
N ALA A 42 -11.01 -37.95 -15.84
CA ALA A 42 -12.35 -37.96 -16.44
C ALA A 42 -12.28 -37.41 -17.88
N PRO A 43 -13.15 -37.86 -18.81
CA PRO A 43 -12.85 -37.79 -20.24
C PRO A 43 -13.38 -36.53 -20.93
N LEU A 44 -12.81 -36.22 -22.10
CA LEU A 44 -13.24 -35.14 -22.98
C LEU A 44 -14.72 -35.29 -23.39
N ALA A 45 -15.52 -34.26 -23.12
CA ALA A 45 -16.80 -34.04 -23.77
C ALA A 45 -16.70 -32.87 -24.75
N LYS A 46 -17.21 -33.10 -25.97
CA LYS A 46 -17.11 -32.22 -27.15
C LYS A 46 -17.77 -30.85 -26.91
N LEU A 47 -17.14 -29.78 -27.39
CA LEU A 47 -17.86 -28.58 -27.83
C LEU A 47 -17.31 -28.13 -29.20
N GLN A 48 -18.21 -27.81 -30.12
CA GLN A 48 -17.89 -27.57 -31.53
C GLN A 48 -17.38 -26.14 -31.75
N LEU A 49 -16.31 -26.00 -32.55
CA LEU A 49 -15.90 -24.75 -33.18
C LEU A 49 -16.01 -24.91 -34.71
N PRO A 50 -16.52 -23.90 -35.44
CA PRO A 50 -16.65 -23.97 -36.89
C PRO A 50 -15.28 -23.89 -37.58
N ARG A 51 -15.07 -24.73 -38.59
CA ARG A 51 -13.89 -24.73 -39.47
C ARG A 51 -14.13 -23.82 -40.67
N HIS A 52 -13.16 -22.98 -41.01
CA HIS A 52 -12.72 -22.58 -42.37
C HIS A 52 -11.50 -21.67 -42.15
N VAL A 53 -10.28 -22.19 -42.01
CA VAL A 53 -9.38 -22.65 -43.10
C VAL A 53 -9.20 -21.58 -44.18
N ALA A 54 -8.17 -20.76 -44.01
CA ALA A 54 -7.49 -20.04 -45.09
C ALA A 54 -5.98 -20.27 -44.90
N THR A 55 -5.37 -20.97 -45.84
CA THR A 55 -3.97 -21.42 -45.76
C THR A 55 -3.02 -20.28 -46.16
N LEU A 56 -2.15 -19.85 -45.24
CA LEU A 56 -1.00 -19.01 -45.56
C LEU A 56 0.24 -19.90 -45.65
N GLN A 57 0.76 -20.11 -46.86
CA GLN A 57 2.12 -20.60 -47.07
C GLN A 57 3.05 -19.41 -47.32
N LEU A 58 4.11 -19.30 -46.52
CA LEU A 58 5.27 -18.45 -46.75
C LEU A 58 6.46 -19.35 -47.10
N LEU A 59 7.20 -19.01 -48.16
CA LEU A 59 8.49 -19.61 -48.54
C LEU A 59 9.43 -18.53 -49.11
N ASP A 60 10.74 -18.79 -49.00
CA ASP A 60 11.84 -17.81 -48.96
C ASP A 60 13.06 -18.30 -49.80
N VAL A 61 14.03 -17.49 -50.28
CA VAL A 61 14.25 -16.03 -50.08
C VAL A 61 14.36 -15.23 -51.40
N PRO A 62 15.43 -15.31 -52.23
CA PRO A 62 15.98 -14.06 -52.78
C PRO A 62 16.18 -13.97 -54.32
N GLY A 63 16.15 -12.74 -54.85
CA GLY A 63 16.66 -12.43 -56.20
C GLY A 63 16.30 -11.02 -56.71
N ASN A 64 17.30 -10.27 -57.17
CA ASN A 64 17.22 -8.89 -57.71
C ASN A 64 17.73 -8.90 -59.18
N PRO A 65 17.70 -7.78 -59.95
CA PRO A 65 16.59 -6.92 -60.40
C PRO A 65 16.20 -7.22 -61.88
N ILE A 66 15.36 -6.37 -62.51
CA ILE A 66 15.55 -5.72 -63.86
C ILE A 66 14.23 -5.49 -64.66
N HIS A 67 14.08 -4.24 -65.12
CA HIS A 67 13.27 -3.71 -66.23
C HIS A 67 11.71 -3.71 -66.24
N ALA A 68 11.23 -2.47 -66.25
CA ALA A 68 9.99 -1.96 -66.82
C ALA A 68 9.41 -2.66 -68.07
N ARG A 69 8.08 -2.61 -68.18
CA ARG A 69 7.37 -2.22 -69.41
C ARG A 69 5.99 -1.62 -69.09
N ARG A 70 5.69 -0.47 -69.71
CA ARG A 70 4.33 0.07 -69.81
C ARG A 70 3.53 -0.78 -70.81
N THR A 71 2.28 -1.08 -70.50
CA THR A 71 1.30 -1.51 -71.52
C THR A 71 0.00 -0.73 -71.32
N GLN A 72 -0.37 0.04 -72.33
CA GLN A 72 -1.66 0.73 -72.38
C GLN A 72 -2.78 -0.27 -72.61
N VAL A 73 -3.95 -0.08 -71.98
CA VAL A 73 -5.19 -0.75 -72.39
C VAL A 73 -6.15 0.29 -72.97
N ARG A 74 -6.69 -0.04 -74.14
CA ARG A 74 -7.48 0.81 -75.03
C ARG A 74 -8.90 0.97 -74.48
N LEU A 75 -9.39 2.21 -74.33
CA LEU A 75 -10.84 2.45 -74.26
C LEU A 75 -11.44 2.29 -75.66
N VAL A 76 -12.44 1.42 -75.80
CA VAL A 76 -13.34 1.40 -76.96
C VAL A 76 -14.64 2.06 -76.52
N GLY A 77 -14.94 3.24 -77.08
CA GLY A 77 -16.19 3.94 -76.81
C GLY A 77 -17.31 3.48 -77.75
N ILE A 78 -18.53 3.41 -77.22
CA ILE A 78 -19.76 3.37 -78.01
C ILE A 78 -20.53 4.66 -77.70
N ARG A 79 -21.00 5.34 -78.75
CA ARG A 79 -21.72 6.64 -78.68
C ARG A 79 -23.25 6.44 -78.70
N PRO A 80 -24.05 7.47 -78.34
CA PRO A 80 -25.33 7.27 -77.65
C PRO A 80 -26.56 7.33 -78.57
N SER A 81 -27.72 6.91 -78.02
CA SER A 81 -29.04 7.20 -78.56
C SER A 81 -29.99 7.80 -77.51
N CYS A 82 -30.51 8.97 -77.89
CA CYS A 82 -31.64 9.80 -77.42
C CYS A 82 -32.49 9.51 -76.15
N CYS A 83 -32.89 10.61 -75.53
CA CYS A 83 -33.75 10.82 -74.34
C CYS A 83 -35.25 10.46 -74.55
N PRO A 84 -36.13 10.68 -73.54
CA PRO A 84 -36.10 10.25 -72.12
C PRO A 84 -37.45 9.58 -71.71
N PRO A 85 -37.62 9.21 -70.43
CA PRO A 85 -38.87 9.58 -69.76
C PRO A 85 -38.66 10.34 -68.45
N SER A 86 -39.58 11.26 -68.16
CA SER A 86 -39.57 12.12 -66.99
C SER A 86 -39.65 11.33 -65.68
N ARG A 87 -38.56 11.31 -64.92
CA ARG A 87 -38.60 11.04 -63.47
C ARG A 87 -38.33 12.34 -62.72
N ALA A 88 -39.35 12.82 -62.01
CA ALA A 88 -39.18 13.88 -61.04
C ALA A 88 -38.22 13.39 -59.94
N PHE A 89 -36.96 13.83 -59.99
CA PHE A 89 -36.07 13.70 -58.86
C PHE A 89 -36.59 14.65 -57.77
N ALA A 90 -37.25 14.07 -56.76
CA ALA A 90 -37.46 14.76 -55.50
C ALA A 90 -36.08 15.20 -54.99
N ALA A 91 -35.86 16.51 -54.91
CA ALA A 91 -34.62 17.07 -54.41
C ALA A 91 -34.51 16.72 -52.91
N VAL A 92 -33.87 15.59 -52.61
CA VAL A 92 -33.44 15.24 -51.26
C VAL A 92 -32.55 16.38 -50.81
N ARG A 93 -33.08 17.25 -49.94
CA ARG A 93 -32.29 18.29 -49.28
C ARG A 93 -31.06 17.61 -48.71
N ALA A 94 -29.87 18.04 -49.14
CA ALA A 94 -28.62 17.59 -48.57
C ALA A 94 -28.59 17.97 -47.09
N GLN A 95 -29.07 17.05 -46.25
CA GLN A 95 -28.89 17.16 -44.81
C GLN A 95 -27.39 17.21 -44.59
N LYS A 96 -26.89 18.30 -43.99
CA LYS A 96 -25.49 18.39 -43.59
C LYS A 96 -25.22 17.22 -42.66
N ILE A 97 -24.54 16.19 -43.17
CA ILE A 97 -24.01 15.10 -42.36
C ILE A 97 -22.97 15.76 -41.46
N GLN A 98 -23.40 16.14 -40.25
CA GLN A 98 -22.47 16.59 -39.23
C GLN A 98 -21.54 15.41 -38.97
N PRO A 99 -20.20 15.57 -39.06
CA PRO A 99 -19.30 14.49 -38.67
C PRO A 99 -19.66 14.08 -37.25
N PRO A 100 -19.72 12.78 -36.93
CA PRO A 100 -20.16 12.32 -35.63
C PRO A 100 -19.34 13.03 -34.57
N LYS A 101 -20.01 13.77 -33.66
CA LYS A 101 -19.34 14.47 -32.55
C LYS A 101 -18.41 13.45 -31.89
N LYS A 102 -17.10 13.66 -32.01
CA LYS A 102 -16.10 12.75 -31.45
C LYS A 102 -16.35 12.73 -29.94
N LYS A 103 -16.97 11.65 -29.48
CA LYS A 103 -17.19 11.40 -28.06
C LYS A 103 -15.99 10.63 -27.56
N ARG A 104 -15.51 11.04 -26.41
CA ARG A 104 -14.31 10.49 -25.77
C ARG A 104 -14.61 10.24 -24.31
N ARG A 105 -13.79 9.41 -23.66
CA ARG A 105 -14.00 9.10 -22.25
C ARG A 105 -13.70 10.33 -21.38
N LEU A 106 -14.54 10.56 -20.38
CA LEU A 106 -14.37 11.67 -19.44
C LEU A 106 -12.99 11.66 -18.78
N ASP A 107 -12.46 10.49 -18.38
CA ASP A 107 -11.13 10.43 -17.77
C ASP A 107 -9.99 10.83 -18.71
N GLU A 108 -10.10 10.54 -20.01
CA GLU A 108 -9.13 10.96 -21.03
C GLU A 108 -9.22 12.46 -21.33
N VAL A 109 -10.43 12.99 -21.49
CA VAL A 109 -10.66 14.42 -21.74
C VAL A 109 -10.25 15.27 -20.52
N CYS A 110 -10.48 14.77 -19.30
CA CYS A 110 -10.00 15.42 -18.09
C CYS A 110 -8.47 15.39 -18.00
N LEU A 111 -7.80 14.29 -18.35
CA LEU A 111 -6.33 14.21 -18.34
C LEU A 111 -5.69 15.24 -19.28
N GLU A 112 -6.22 15.41 -20.48
CA GLU A 112 -5.70 16.36 -21.45
C GLU A 112 -5.94 17.83 -21.07
N ARG A 113 -7.07 18.12 -20.40
CA ARG A 113 -7.46 19.48 -19.99
C ARG A 113 -6.88 19.90 -18.64
N PHE A 114 -6.66 18.95 -17.74
CA PHE A 114 -6.20 19.17 -16.36
C PHE A 114 -4.92 18.38 -16.10
N GLN A 115 -3.90 18.62 -16.91
CA GLN A 115 -2.61 17.92 -16.91
C GLN A 115 -1.85 18.03 -15.57
N GLN A 116 -2.20 19.01 -14.74
CA GLN A 116 -1.69 19.15 -13.36
C GLN A 116 -2.15 18.04 -12.41
N TYR A 117 -3.12 17.20 -12.80
CA TYR A 117 -3.65 16.11 -11.98
C TYR A 117 -3.34 14.74 -12.58
N SER A 118 -2.94 13.79 -11.73
CA SER A 118 -2.76 12.40 -12.14
C SER A 118 -4.08 11.75 -12.55
N ARG A 119 -3.98 10.73 -13.41
CA ARG A 119 -5.12 9.89 -13.82
C ARG A 119 -5.92 9.36 -12.62
N THR A 120 -5.20 8.95 -11.58
CA THR A 120 -5.76 8.39 -10.36
C THR A 120 -6.61 9.40 -9.60
N TYR A 121 -6.16 10.66 -9.47
CA TYR A 121 -6.99 11.71 -8.85
C TYR A 121 -8.24 12.01 -9.68
N ILE A 122 -8.10 12.18 -10.99
CA ILE A 122 -9.22 12.44 -11.90
C ILE A 122 -10.27 11.32 -11.81
N GLN A 123 -9.86 10.04 -11.91
CA GLN A 123 -10.78 8.91 -11.80
C GLN A 123 -11.44 8.81 -10.42
N SER A 124 -10.68 9.09 -9.35
CA SER A 124 -11.20 9.11 -7.97
C SER A 124 -12.24 10.22 -7.75
N TRP A 125 -11.99 11.43 -8.26
CA TRP A 125 -12.93 12.54 -8.16
C TRP A 125 -14.19 12.35 -9.01
N ILE A 126 -14.05 11.71 -10.19
CA ILE A 126 -15.21 11.26 -10.96
C ILE A 126 -16.04 10.31 -10.10
N LEU A 127 -15.46 9.22 -9.57
CA LEU A 127 -16.18 8.26 -8.72
C LEU A 127 -16.84 8.91 -7.48
N GLN A 128 -16.21 9.93 -6.89
CA GLN A 128 -16.75 10.71 -5.76
C GLN A 128 -17.85 11.71 -6.16
N GLY A 129 -18.21 11.83 -7.44
CA GLY A 129 -19.20 12.80 -7.93
C GLY A 129 -18.72 14.25 -7.91
N LYS A 130 -17.41 14.49 -7.82
CA LYS A 130 -16.80 15.83 -7.78
C LYS A 130 -16.54 16.43 -9.17
N VAL A 131 -16.82 15.69 -10.24
CA VAL A 131 -16.67 16.17 -11.62
C VAL A 131 -18.04 16.43 -12.23
N HIS A 132 -18.24 17.67 -12.69
CA HIS A 132 -19.43 18.09 -13.41
C HIS A 132 -19.13 18.18 -14.91
N VAL A 133 -20.09 17.77 -15.73
CA VAL A 133 -20.08 17.90 -17.18
C VAL A 133 -21.38 18.59 -17.59
N ASP A 134 -21.27 19.74 -18.26
CA ASP A 134 -22.41 20.59 -18.64
C ASP A 134 -23.37 20.85 -17.46
N GLY A 135 -22.79 21.15 -16.29
CA GLY A 135 -23.47 21.39 -15.00
C GLY A 135 -23.85 20.14 -14.20
N ARG A 136 -23.86 18.94 -14.79
CA ARG A 136 -24.34 17.70 -14.15
C ARG A 136 -23.22 16.87 -13.57
N VAL A 137 -23.40 16.33 -12.36
CA VAL A 137 -22.45 15.37 -11.76
C VAL A 137 -22.34 14.11 -12.63
N VAL A 138 -21.11 13.70 -12.96
CA VAL A 138 -20.83 12.44 -13.65
C VAL A 138 -19.94 11.58 -12.78
N ASN A 139 -20.41 10.37 -12.45
CA ASN A 139 -19.73 9.46 -11.51
C ASN A 139 -18.98 8.28 -12.17
N LYS A 140 -18.93 8.22 -13.50
CA LYS A 140 -18.33 7.11 -14.26
C LYS A 140 -17.23 7.61 -15.21
N ALA A 141 -15.98 7.19 -14.97
CA ALA A 141 -14.80 7.60 -15.73
C ALA A 141 -14.93 7.37 -17.25
N GLY A 142 -15.47 6.22 -17.66
CA GLY A 142 -15.71 5.87 -19.07
C GLY A 142 -16.93 6.55 -19.71
N THR A 143 -17.51 7.59 -19.11
CA THR A 143 -18.65 8.32 -19.70
C THR A 143 -18.22 9.03 -20.97
N GLN A 144 -19.02 8.89 -22.03
CA GLN A 144 -18.73 9.42 -23.36
C GLN A 144 -19.17 10.89 -23.47
N VAL A 145 -18.22 11.81 -23.31
CA VAL A 145 -18.42 13.26 -23.33
C VAL A 145 -17.97 13.86 -24.67
N SER A 146 -18.48 15.04 -25.03
CA SER A 146 -18.07 15.74 -26.24
C SER A 146 -16.84 16.60 -25.96
N ASP A 147 -15.94 16.73 -26.94
CA ASP A 147 -14.81 17.68 -26.87
C ASP A 147 -15.24 19.15 -26.63
N LYS A 148 -16.52 19.48 -26.80
CA LYS A 148 -17.12 20.80 -26.53
C LYS A 148 -17.83 20.94 -25.17
N SER A 149 -17.98 19.87 -24.40
CA SER A 149 -18.65 19.94 -23.09
C SER A 149 -17.82 20.77 -22.11
N VAL A 150 -18.48 21.56 -21.28
CA VAL A 150 -17.88 22.28 -20.15
C VAL A 150 -17.65 21.26 -19.03
N ILE A 151 -16.42 21.18 -18.52
CA ILE A 151 -16.04 20.24 -17.46
C ILE A 151 -15.49 21.05 -16.30
N GLU A 152 -16.06 20.84 -15.12
CA GLU A 152 -15.61 21.44 -13.86
C GLU A 152 -15.21 20.34 -12.89
N ILE A 153 -14.06 20.49 -12.22
CA ILE A 153 -13.60 19.61 -11.16
C ILE A 153 -13.71 20.37 -9.84
N LYS A 154 -14.66 19.99 -8.98
CA LYS A 154 -14.91 20.58 -7.65
C LYS A 154 -14.25 19.71 -6.59
N ALA A 155 -12.92 19.65 -6.65
CA ALA A 155 -12.12 18.81 -5.78
C ALA A 155 -10.77 19.47 -5.43
N GLU A 156 -10.33 19.23 -4.21
CA GLU A 156 -8.99 19.57 -3.73
C GLU A 156 -8.05 18.37 -3.88
N ILE A 157 -6.76 18.65 -4.09
CA ILE A 157 -5.71 17.63 -4.06
C ILE A 157 -5.57 17.13 -2.61
N PRO A 158 -5.71 15.83 -2.33
CA PRO A 158 -5.46 15.28 -1.01
C PRO A 158 -4.02 15.56 -0.56
N LYS A 159 -3.82 15.99 0.69
CA LYS A 159 -2.49 16.27 1.26
C LYS A 159 -1.53 15.08 1.14
N TYR A 160 -2.03 13.86 1.35
CA TYR A 160 -1.27 12.61 1.27
C TYR A 160 -1.82 11.66 0.21
N VAL A 161 -0.97 10.81 -0.38
CA VAL A 161 -1.38 9.78 -1.37
C VAL A 161 -2.48 8.83 -0.87
N CYS A 162 -2.59 8.61 0.44
CA CYS A 162 -3.74 7.92 1.02
C CYS A 162 -4.06 8.44 2.43
N ARG A 163 -5.27 8.13 2.92
CA ARG A 163 -5.78 8.60 4.22
C ARG A 163 -4.90 8.25 5.41
N ALA A 164 -4.04 7.23 5.31
CA ALA A 164 -3.16 6.82 6.40
C ALA A 164 -2.19 7.94 6.83
N GLY A 165 -1.76 8.82 5.91
CA GLY A 165 -0.85 9.94 6.25
C GLY A 165 -1.38 10.86 7.36
N HIS A 166 -2.71 11.04 7.46
CA HIS A 166 -3.34 11.81 8.53
C HIS A 166 -3.25 11.13 9.92
N LYS A 167 -3.06 9.80 9.98
CA LYS A 167 -2.81 9.09 11.24
C LYS A 167 -1.44 9.48 11.77
N LEU A 168 -0.41 9.35 10.92
CA LEU A 168 0.95 9.70 11.29
C LEU A 168 1.10 11.21 11.60
N GLU A 169 0.44 12.07 10.82
CA GLU A 169 0.35 13.51 11.08
C GLU A 169 -0.17 13.83 12.49
N ALA A 170 -1.20 13.12 12.95
CA ALA A 170 -1.74 13.30 14.31
C ALA A 170 -0.73 12.88 15.38
N ALA A 171 0.00 11.77 15.19
CA ALA A 171 1.06 11.35 16.12
C ALA A 171 2.24 12.33 16.13
N ILE A 172 2.70 12.78 14.96
CA ILE A 172 3.77 13.77 14.84
C ILE A 172 3.41 15.05 15.59
N LYS A 173 2.17 15.53 15.42
CA LYS A 173 1.68 16.74 16.10
C LYS A 173 1.54 16.55 17.62
N GLU A 174 0.91 15.47 18.07
CA GLU A 174 0.65 15.23 19.50
C GLU A 174 1.97 15.10 20.28
N PHE A 175 2.87 14.23 19.79
CA PHE A 175 4.12 13.92 20.48
C PHE A 175 5.26 14.88 20.12
N SER A 176 4.96 15.97 19.39
CA SER A 176 5.93 16.99 18.94
C SER A 176 7.18 16.39 18.29
N ILE A 177 6.96 15.43 17.39
CA ILE A 177 8.03 14.65 16.77
C ILE A 177 8.66 15.48 15.65
N ASP A 178 9.90 15.88 15.88
CA ASP A 178 10.73 16.41 14.82
C ASP A 178 11.11 15.28 13.83
N CYS A 179 10.84 15.50 12.55
CA CYS A 179 11.19 14.62 11.43
C CYS A 179 12.23 15.25 10.49
N ASP A 180 12.62 16.51 10.70
CA ASP A 180 13.45 17.25 9.75
C ASP A 180 14.88 16.70 9.71
N GLY A 181 15.43 16.55 8.51
CA GLY A 181 16.75 15.96 8.29
C GLY A 181 16.90 14.48 8.67
N LYS A 182 15.88 13.82 9.25
CA LYS A 182 15.97 12.45 9.78
C LYS A 182 15.79 11.37 8.72
N ILE A 183 16.52 10.27 8.88
CA ILE A 183 16.35 9.06 8.09
C ILE A 183 15.27 8.21 8.76
N ALA A 184 14.25 7.81 8.00
CA ALA A 184 13.12 7.05 8.51
C ALA A 184 12.98 5.66 7.86
N LEU A 185 12.36 4.72 8.59
CA LEU A 185 11.86 3.44 8.08
C LEU A 185 10.32 3.43 8.19
N ASP A 186 9.65 3.35 7.04
CA ASP A 186 8.21 3.12 6.96
C ASP A 186 7.92 1.63 6.75
N SER A 187 7.43 0.96 7.78
CA SER A 187 7.16 -0.48 7.79
C SER A 187 5.67 -0.77 7.60
N GLY A 188 5.33 -1.33 6.44
CA GLY A 188 3.95 -1.41 5.97
C GLY A 188 3.61 -0.30 4.97
N LEU A 189 4.59 0.06 4.11
CA LEU A 189 4.51 1.16 3.16
C LEU A 189 3.17 1.21 2.39
N SER A 190 2.67 0.06 1.93
CA SER A 190 1.43 -0.09 1.15
C SER A 190 1.30 0.94 0.01
N THR A 191 0.38 1.90 0.09
CA THR A 191 0.22 2.98 -0.89
C THR A 191 1.27 4.10 -0.73
N GLY A 192 1.92 4.20 0.42
CA GLY A 192 2.93 5.21 0.76
C GLY A 192 2.42 6.38 1.60
N GLY A 193 1.31 6.21 2.34
CA GLY A 193 0.69 7.32 3.09
C GLY A 193 1.52 7.86 4.26
N PHE A 194 2.18 6.98 5.01
CA PHE A 194 3.09 7.36 6.09
C PHE A 194 4.37 7.97 5.53
N THR A 195 5.01 7.31 4.55
CA THR A 195 6.14 7.89 3.78
C THR A 195 5.86 9.29 3.22
N ASP A 196 4.69 9.54 2.61
CA ASP A 196 4.33 10.88 2.12
C ASP A 196 4.25 11.91 3.26
N CYS A 197 3.75 11.49 4.42
CA CYS A 197 3.71 12.33 5.62
C CYS A 197 5.11 12.62 6.17
N LEU A 198 5.99 11.62 6.25
CA LEU A 198 7.40 11.80 6.66
C LEU A 198 8.16 12.76 5.74
N LEU A 199 8.04 12.59 4.42
CA LEU A 199 8.70 13.44 3.43
C LEU A 199 8.24 14.91 3.47
N GLN A 200 6.95 15.14 3.80
CA GLN A 200 6.37 16.47 3.97
C GLN A 200 6.74 17.12 5.31
N HIS A 201 7.16 16.35 6.31
CA HIS A 201 7.69 16.84 7.60
C HIS A 201 9.24 16.87 7.62
N GLY A 202 9.90 16.85 6.46
CA GLY A 202 11.35 17.11 6.35
C GLY A 202 12.27 15.90 6.40
N ALA A 203 11.75 14.67 6.47
CA ALA A 203 12.59 13.46 6.49
C ALA A 203 13.59 13.43 5.32
N SER A 204 14.89 13.32 5.62
CA SER A 204 15.95 13.38 4.60
C SER A 204 15.95 12.17 3.67
N HIS A 205 15.56 11.01 4.19
CA HIS A 205 15.38 9.78 3.42
C HIS A 205 14.36 8.85 4.09
N VAL A 206 13.60 8.08 3.31
CA VAL A 206 12.66 7.07 3.81
C VAL A 206 12.91 5.72 3.14
N TYR A 207 13.23 4.71 3.94
CA TYR A 207 13.20 3.31 3.53
C TYR A 207 11.77 2.79 3.71
N GLY A 208 11.07 2.47 2.62
CA GLY A 208 9.70 1.97 2.67
C GLY A 208 9.66 0.46 2.45
N VAL A 209 9.34 -0.32 3.49
CA VAL A 209 9.31 -1.80 3.44
C VAL A 209 7.88 -2.30 3.35
N ASP A 210 7.60 -3.21 2.42
CA ASP A 210 6.31 -3.90 2.32
C ASP A 210 6.43 -5.36 1.87
N VAL A 211 5.49 -6.20 2.29
CA VAL A 211 5.35 -7.60 1.85
C VAL A 211 4.64 -7.72 0.49
N GLY A 212 3.83 -6.73 0.14
CA GLY A 212 3.12 -6.61 -1.12
C GLY A 212 4.01 -6.17 -2.28
N TYR A 213 3.36 -5.95 -3.43
CA TYR A 213 4.01 -5.53 -4.66
C TYR A 213 3.04 -4.73 -5.53
N GLY A 214 3.51 -3.64 -6.14
CA GLY A 214 2.74 -2.81 -7.07
C GLY A 214 1.68 -1.93 -6.41
N GLN A 215 1.71 -1.78 -5.08
CA GLN A 215 0.72 -0.98 -4.33
C GLN A 215 1.15 0.48 -4.12
N VAL A 216 2.46 0.74 -4.10
CA VAL A 216 3.05 2.06 -3.83
C VAL A 216 2.64 3.06 -4.90
N ALA A 217 2.10 4.21 -4.48
CA ALA A 217 1.70 5.29 -5.37
C ALA A 217 2.91 5.83 -6.17
N GLU A 218 2.68 6.17 -7.44
CA GLU A 218 3.71 6.65 -8.36
C GLU A 218 4.54 7.80 -7.78
N LYS A 219 3.89 8.80 -7.17
CA LYS A 219 4.52 9.94 -6.45
C LYS A 219 5.61 9.47 -5.47
N ILE A 220 5.40 8.37 -4.76
CA ILE A 220 6.31 7.84 -3.74
C ILE A 220 7.36 6.92 -4.37
N ARG A 221 6.97 6.12 -5.37
CA ARG A 221 7.87 5.20 -6.05
C ARG A 221 8.99 5.90 -6.83
N ILE A 222 8.75 7.09 -7.38
CA ILE A 222 9.74 7.85 -8.15
C ILE A 222 10.48 8.92 -7.32
N HIS A 223 10.18 9.02 -6.02
CA HIS A 223 10.71 10.08 -5.18
C HIS A 223 12.17 9.81 -4.78
N GLU A 224 13.09 10.74 -5.07
CA GLU A 224 14.55 10.54 -4.88
C GLU A 224 14.94 10.17 -3.44
N ARG A 225 14.28 10.79 -2.44
CA ARG A 225 14.46 10.50 -1.00
C ARG A 225 13.77 9.21 -0.52
N VAL A 226 13.36 8.30 -1.41
CA VAL A 226 12.65 7.06 -1.05
C VAL A 226 13.34 5.84 -1.64
N SER A 227 13.57 4.84 -0.79
CA SER A 227 13.98 3.51 -1.22
C SER A 227 12.85 2.51 -0.96
N VAL A 228 12.19 2.06 -2.03
CA VAL A 228 11.08 1.09 -1.96
C VAL A 228 11.62 -0.33 -1.92
N ILE A 229 11.28 -1.06 -0.85
CA ILE A 229 11.72 -2.43 -0.55
C ILE A 229 10.47 -3.32 -0.45
N GLU A 230 9.90 -3.64 -1.61
CA GLU A 230 8.72 -4.51 -1.75
C GLU A 230 9.06 -6.01 -1.59
N ARG A 231 8.03 -6.86 -1.48
CA ARG A 231 8.13 -8.33 -1.30
C ARG A 231 9.00 -8.77 -0.12
N THR A 232 9.18 -7.90 0.87
CA THR A 232 10.12 -8.09 1.97
C THR A 232 9.37 -8.14 3.30
N ASN A 233 9.49 -9.26 4.01
CA ASN A 233 8.93 -9.37 5.36
C ASN A 233 9.89 -8.73 6.37
N LEU A 234 9.42 -7.70 7.07
CA LEU A 234 10.18 -6.93 8.06
C LEU A 234 10.92 -7.81 9.08
N ARG A 235 10.34 -8.96 9.48
CA ARG A 235 10.96 -9.91 10.43
C ARG A 235 12.33 -10.42 9.97
N TYR A 236 12.59 -10.39 8.66
CA TYR A 236 13.83 -10.87 8.04
C TYR A 236 14.70 -9.73 7.51
N LEU A 237 14.33 -8.46 7.75
CA LEU A 237 15.19 -7.32 7.47
C LEU A 237 16.37 -7.35 8.45
N THR A 238 17.58 -7.56 7.92
CA THR A 238 18.81 -7.65 8.73
C THR A 238 19.59 -6.35 8.78
N GLN A 239 19.57 -5.57 7.71
CA GLN A 239 20.31 -4.33 7.55
C GLN A 239 19.60 -3.36 6.59
N LEU A 240 19.89 -2.08 6.72
CA LEU A 240 19.62 -1.03 5.75
C LEU A 240 20.94 -0.34 5.37
N PRO A 241 21.03 0.37 4.24
CA PRO A 241 22.25 1.10 3.86
C PRO A 241 22.72 2.13 4.90
N GLN A 242 21.80 2.64 5.71
CA GLN A 242 22.07 3.51 6.87
C GLN A 242 21.11 3.15 8.01
N LEU A 243 21.55 3.32 9.25
CA LEU A 243 20.67 3.23 10.42
C LEU A 243 19.69 4.40 10.46
N VAL A 244 18.47 4.15 10.93
CA VAL A 244 17.37 5.14 10.93
C VAL A 244 17.18 5.82 12.29
N ASP A 245 16.79 7.08 12.25
CA ASP A 245 16.45 7.92 13.41
C ASP A 245 14.99 7.72 13.86
N LEU A 246 14.11 7.34 12.92
CA LEU A 246 12.67 7.22 13.12
C LEU A 246 12.14 5.94 12.47
N VAL A 247 11.26 5.21 13.15
CA VAL A 247 10.54 4.05 12.59
C VAL A 247 9.05 4.26 12.74
N THR A 248 8.30 3.97 11.67
CA THR A 248 6.84 3.87 11.70
C THR A 248 6.38 2.46 11.39
N LEU A 249 5.48 1.89 12.22
CA LEU A 249 4.91 0.56 12.02
C LEU A 249 3.39 0.65 11.73
N ASP A 250 2.97 0.47 10.48
CA ASP A 250 1.57 0.32 10.04
C ASP A 250 1.30 -1.11 9.53
N LEU A 251 1.56 -2.10 10.39
CA LEU A 251 1.51 -3.51 10.02
C LEU A 251 0.11 -4.11 10.13
N SER A 252 -0.15 -5.17 9.36
CA SER A 252 -1.43 -5.90 9.37
C SER A 252 -1.18 -7.41 9.39
N PHE A 253 -2.07 -8.17 10.03
CA PHE A 253 -1.98 -9.64 10.19
C PHE A 253 -0.73 -10.16 10.95
N ILE A 254 -0.02 -9.29 11.67
CA ILE A 254 1.14 -9.61 12.49
C ILE A 254 1.14 -8.72 13.74
N SER A 255 1.58 -9.28 14.88
CA SER A 255 1.79 -8.51 16.11
C SER A 255 3.08 -7.69 16.03
N ILE A 256 3.02 -6.45 16.55
CA ILE A 256 4.14 -5.50 16.61
C ILE A 256 5.35 -6.13 17.33
N LEU A 257 5.12 -6.87 18.41
CA LEU A 257 6.19 -7.48 19.22
C LEU A 257 7.03 -8.50 18.41
N LEU A 258 6.46 -9.13 17.38
CA LEU A 258 7.15 -10.11 16.54
C LEU A 258 8.13 -9.49 15.53
N VAL A 259 8.08 -8.17 15.31
CA VAL A 259 8.99 -7.45 14.40
C VAL A 259 10.07 -6.64 15.12
N MET A 260 9.86 -6.33 16.41
CA MET A 260 10.81 -5.56 17.22
C MET A 260 12.27 -6.03 17.12
N PRO A 261 12.60 -7.35 17.17
CA PRO A 261 13.99 -7.80 17.04
C PRO A 261 14.68 -7.51 15.69
N ALA A 262 13.91 -7.26 14.63
CA ALA A 262 14.44 -6.84 13.33
C ALA A 262 14.54 -5.31 13.25
N VAL A 263 13.52 -4.61 13.74
CA VAL A 263 13.47 -3.13 13.81
C VAL A 263 14.66 -2.56 14.58
N ILE A 264 14.97 -3.10 15.76
CA ILE A 264 16.07 -2.63 16.63
C ILE A 264 17.44 -2.66 15.94
N LYS A 265 17.66 -3.62 15.03
CA LYS A 265 18.95 -3.79 14.32
C LYS A 265 19.23 -2.69 13.31
N VAL A 266 18.18 -2.04 12.79
CA VAL A 266 18.27 -1.01 11.76
C VAL A 266 18.04 0.40 12.30
N MET A 267 17.78 0.54 13.60
CA MET A 267 17.64 1.81 14.31
C MET A 267 18.97 2.28 14.93
N LYS A 268 19.17 3.60 14.98
CA LYS A 268 20.19 4.23 15.83
C LYS A 268 19.89 4.05 17.32
N THR A 269 20.89 4.23 18.18
CA THR A 269 20.80 4.08 19.65
C THR A 269 19.88 5.12 20.30
N ASP A 270 19.91 6.35 19.81
CA ASP A 270 18.89 7.38 20.05
C ASP A 270 17.96 7.44 18.83
N SER A 271 16.71 6.99 18.98
CA SER A 271 15.74 6.92 17.89
C SER A 271 14.29 6.83 18.37
N ILE A 272 13.36 7.26 17.53
CA ILE A 272 11.92 7.31 17.82
C ILE A 272 11.21 6.16 17.10
N LEU A 273 10.23 5.56 17.77
CA LEU A 273 9.35 4.53 17.22
C LEU A 273 7.90 4.98 17.37
N ILE A 274 7.18 5.08 16.25
CA ILE A 274 5.73 5.30 16.22
C ILE A 274 5.08 4.00 15.73
N THR A 275 4.12 3.47 16.46
CA THR A 275 3.44 2.23 16.07
C THR A 275 1.92 2.39 16.06
N LEU A 276 1.28 1.93 14.99
CA LEU A 276 -0.17 1.89 14.86
C LEU A 276 -0.69 0.54 15.38
N ILE A 277 -1.11 0.54 16.63
CA ILE A 277 -1.69 -0.59 17.34
C ILE A 277 -3.10 -0.85 16.80
N LYS A 278 -3.29 -2.03 16.22
CA LYS A 278 -4.55 -2.49 15.63
C LYS A 278 -5.12 -3.66 16.44
N PRO A 279 -6.09 -3.44 17.33
CA PRO A 279 -6.63 -4.47 18.23
C PRO A 279 -7.05 -5.76 17.51
N GLN A 280 -7.56 -5.69 16.29
CA GLN A 280 -7.95 -6.87 15.51
C GLN A 280 -6.80 -7.82 15.12
N PHE A 281 -5.55 -7.36 15.17
CA PHE A 281 -4.35 -8.19 14.93
C PHE A 281 -3.56 -8.52 16.20
N GLU A 282 -3.97 -7.95 17.34
CA GLU A 282 -3.29 -8.07 18.63
C GLU A 282 -4.13 -8.74 19.71
N ALA A 283 -5.46 -8.70 19.60
CA ALA A 283 -6.37 -9.39 20.50
C ALA A 283 -6.35 -10.91 20.24
N ARG A 284 -6.74 -11.69 21.24
CA ARG A 284 -6.89 -13.15 21.09
C ARG A 284 -8.03 -13.43 20.11
N ARG A 285 -7.97 -14.55 19.38
CA ARG A 285 -9.01 -14.93 18.40
C ARG A 285 -10.44 -14.97 18.98
N SER A 286 -10.60 -15.27 20.26
CA SER A 286 -11.88 -15.27 20.97
C SER A 286 -12.44 -13.86 21.28
N GLN A 287 -11.60 -12.82 21.24
CA GLN A 287 -11.94 -11.43 21.54
C GLN A 287 -12.26 -10.62 20.26
N VAL A 288 -11.95 -11.17 19.08
CA VAL A 288 -12.28 -10.56 17.79
C VAL A 288 -13.71 -10.95 17.40
N GLY A 289 -14.60 -9.97 17.35
CA GLY A 289 -16.01 -10.19 17.04
C GLY A 289 -16.29 -10.46 15.56
N GLY A 290 -17.55 -10.76 15.26
CA GLY A 290 -18.03 -10.94 13.88
C GLY A 290 -17.66 -9.75 12.99
N GLY A 291 -17.10 -10.07 11.83
CA GLY A 291 -16.59 -9.09 10.85
C GLY A 291 -15.17 -8.58 11.12
N GLY A 292 -14.37 -9.21 11.99
CA GLY A 292 -12.99 -8.78 12.27
C GLY A 292 -12.90 -7.60 13.24
N ILE A 293 -14.01 -7.22 13.89
CA ILE A 293 -14.11 -5.97 14.66
C ILE A 293 -14.00 -6.24 16.16
N VAL A 294 -13.00 -5.63 16.81
CA VAL A 294 -12.89 -5.57 18.27
C VAL A 294 -13.68 -4.36 18.76
N ARG A 295 -14.80 -4.61 19.46
CA ARG A 295 -15.72 -3.56 19.95
C ARG A 295 -15.56 -3.24 21.44
N ASP A 296 -15.06 -4.19 22.23
CA ASP A 296 -14.96 -4.08 23.69
C ASP A 296 -13.80 -3.15 24.10
N PRO A 297 -14.07 -2.04 24.81
CA PRO A 297 -13.02 -1.15 25.33
C PRO A 297 -12.05 -1.82 26.30
N LEU A 298 -12.46 -2.87 27.02
CA LEU A 298 -11.58 -3.63 27.91
C LEU A 298 -10.53 -4.41 27.11
N VAL A 299 -10.91 -4.96 25.95
CA VAL A 299 -9.96 -5.61 25.02
C VAL A 299 -9.05 -4.59 24.37
N HIS A 300 -9.54 -3.38 24.04
CA HIS A 300 -8.68 -2.29 23.55
C HIS A 300 -7.62 -1.93 24.60
N LYS A 301 -8.00 -1.84 25.87
CA LYS A 301 -7.07 -1.59 26.98
C LYS A 301 -6.08 -2.75 27.19
N GLU A 302 -6.53 -4.01 27.24
CA GLU A 302 -5.63 -5.19 27.36
C GLU A 302 -4.58 -5.19 26.24
N VAL A 303 -4.99 -4.88 25.00
CA VAL A 303 -4.06 -4.77 23.87
C VAL A 303 -3.08 -3.62 24.04
N LEU A 304 -3.54 -2.43 24.42
CA LEU A 304 -2.68 -1.26 24.63
C LEU A 304 -1.64 -1.53 25.71
N ASP A 305 -2.07 -1.97 26.89
CA ASP A 305 -1.21 -2.26 28.03
C ASP A 305 -0.17 -3.35 27.64
N ARG A 306 -0.60 -4.45 27.00
CA ARG A 306 0.28 -5.54 26.56
C ARG A 306 1.32 -5.10 25.52
N ILE A 307 0.94 -4.25 24.56
CA ILE A 307 1.86 -3.80 23.50
C ILE A 307 2.81 -2.73 24.01
N ILE A 308 2.36 -1.82 24.88
CA ILE A 308 3.22 -0.83 25.51
C ILE A 308 4.31 -1.52 26.34
N SER A 309 3.92 -2.36 27.31
CA SER A 309 4.90 -3.06 28.14
C SER A 309 5.80 -4.00 27.33
N GLY A 310 5.26 -4.70 26.33
CA GLY A 310 6.06 -5.56 25.46
C GLY A 310 7.05 -4.80 24.56
N VAL A 311 6.79 -3.54 24.20
CA VAL A 311 7.76 -2.67 23.51
C VAL A 311 8.79 -2.11 24.49
N GLU A 312 8.40 -1.80 25.73
CA GLU A 312 9.32 -1.33 26.79
C GLU A 312 10.35 -2.42 27.17
N GLU A 313 9.96 -3.70 27.19
CA GLU A 313 10.86 -4.86 27.34
C GLU A 313 11.99 -4.90 26.29
N PHE A 314 11.83 -4.26 25.13
CA PHE A 314 12.85 -4.14 24.09
C PHE A 314 13.80 -2.94 24.28
N GLY A 315 13.76 -2.26 25.42
CA GLY A 315 14.62 -1.10 25.71
C GLY A 315 14.07 0.22 25.15
N PHE A 316 12.75 0.41 25.24
CA PHE A 316 12.06 1.63 24.84
C PHE A 316 11.35 2.26 26.04
N CYS A 317 11.14 3.57 25.96
CA CYS A 317 10.35 4.35 26.92
C CYS A 317 9.12 4.91 26.20
N ASN A 318 7.92 4.55 26.67
CA ASN A 318 6.67 5.07 26.15
C ASN A 318 6.54 6.59 26.42
N LYS A 319 6.11 7.35 25.40
CA LYS A 319 5.81 8.79 25.47
C LYS A 319 4.31 9.08 25.49
N GLY A 320 3.47 8.07 25.32
CA GLY A 320 2.02 8.17 25.31
C GLY A 320 1.40 7.52 24.06
N TRP A 321 0.06 7.50 24.04
CA TRP A 321 -0.71 7.01 22.91
C TRP A 321 -1.97 7.86 22.67
N ILE A 322 -2.48 7.84 21.44
CA ILE A 322 -3.73 8.50 21.01
C ILE A 322 -4.61 7.55 20.21
N GLU A 323 -5.93 7.78 20.19
CA GLU A 323 -6.80 7.14 19.20
C GLU A 323 -6.55 7.74 17.81
N SER A 324 -6.44 6.89 16.79
CA SER A 324 -6.26 7.30 15.40
C SER A 324 -7.43 8.19 14.95
N PRO A 325 -7.18 9.34 14.29
CA PRO A 325 -8.22 10.24 13.81
C PRO A 325 -9.12 9.60 12.73
N ILE A 326 -8.69 8.48 12.14
CA ILE A 326 -9.41 7.74 11.11
C ILE A 326 -9.44 6.26 11.51
N LYS A 327 -10.64 5.67 11.50
CA LYS A 327 -10.87 4.24 11.76
C LYS A 327 -10.25 3.35 10.69
N GLY A 328 -9.93 2.11 11.07
CA GLY A 328 -9.44 1.07 10.16
C GLY A 328 -10.45 0.69 9.07
N ALA A 329 -10.03 -0.14 8.12
CA ALA A 329 -10.81 -0.49 6.92
C ALA A 329 -12.21 -1.06 7.21
N GLU A 330 -12.38 -1.74 8.35
CA GLU A 330 -13.64 -2.36 8.80
C GLU A 330 -14.32 -1.57 9.94
N GLY A 331 -13.89 -0.33 10.19
CA GLY A 331 -14.41 0.50 11.28
C GLY A 331 -13.82 0.20 12.66
N ASN A 332 -12.81 -0.67 12.75
CA ASN A 332 -11.99 -0.87 13.95
C ASN A 332 -11.42 0.46 14.46
N LYS A 333 -11.40 0.62 15.79
CA LYS A 333 -10.55 1.63 16.45
C LYS A 333 -9.10 1.18 16.34
N GLU A 334 -8.20 2.12 16.12
CA GLU A 334 -6.76 1.90 16.02
C GLU A 334 -6.08 3.01 16.84
N PHE A 335 -4.90 2.74 17.39
CA PHE A 335 -4.22 3.64 18.32
C PHE A 335 -2.78 3.87 17.89
N LEU A 336 -2.28 5.09 18.02
CA LEU A 336 -0.88 5.42 17.74
C LEU A 336 -0.17 5.55 19.08
N ALA A 337 0.89 4.77 19.30
CA ALA A 337 1.76 4.90 20.45
C ALA A 337 3.15 5.38 20.00
N CYS A 338 3.74 6.29 20.76
CA CYS A 338 5.07 6.83 20.51
C CYS A 338 6.05 6.37 21.58
N PHE A 339 7.22 5.92 21.17
CA PHE A 339 8.28 5.43 22.03
C PHE A 339 9.61 6.07 21.66
N HIS A 340 10.47 6.23 22.65
CA HIS A 340 11.85 6.66 22.48
C HIS A 340 12.75 5.51 22.89
N ARG A 341 13.67 5.11 22.02
CA ARG A 341 14.66 4.08 22.35
C ARG A 341 15.54 4.58 23.49
N ILE A 342 15.71 3.77 24.52
CA ILE A 342 16.61 4.08 25.63
C ILE A 342 18.04 3.87 25.10
N PRO A 343 18.92 4.88 25.15
CA PRO A 343 20.31 4.72 24.72
C PRO A 343 20.97 3.60 25.52
N THR A 344 21.30 2.51 24.85
CA THR A 344 22.13 1.45 25.43
C THR A 344 23.56 1.99 25.45
N PRO A 345 24.29 1.98 26.58
CA PRO A 345 25.70 2.36 26.60
C PRO A 345 26.45 1.48 25.60
N GLU A 346 27.22 2.10 24.70
CA GLU A 346 28.11 1.31 23.85
C GLU A 346 29.12 0.57 24.73
N PRO A 347 29.44 -0.70 24.42
CA PRO A 347 30.52 -1.38 25.11
C PRO A 347 31.80 -0.59 24.87
N ARG A 348 32.37 -0.02 25.95
CA ARG A 348 33.68 0.64 25.88
C ARG A 348 34.67 -0.35 25.27
N PRO A 349 35.52 0.05 24.30
CA PRO A 349 36.53 -0.84 23.75
C PRO A 349 37.43 -1.33 24.89
N GLU A 350 37.53 -2.65 25.04
CA GLU A 350 38.38 -3.29 26.04
C GLU A 350 39.85 -3.10 25.64
N GLY A 351 40.49 -2.04 26.15
CA GLY A 351 41.94 -1.89 25.95
C GLY A 351 42.52 -0.48 25.95
N GLU A 352 42.34 0.28 27.04
CA GLU A 352 43.45 1.10 27.52
C GLU A 352 43.68 0.76 29.00
N VAL A 353 44.63 -0.15 29.25
CA VAL A 353 45.18 -0.35 30.58
C VAL A 353 46.05 0.87 30.85
N GLU A 354 45.58 1.74 31.73
CA GLU A 354 46.32 2.89 32.22
C GLU A 354 47.60 2.40 32.93
N LEU A 355 48.70 2.39 32.18
CA LEU A 355 50.03 2.09 32.68
C LEU A 355 50.41 3.20 33.65
N ALA A 356 50.15 2.97 34.94
CA ALA A 356 50.53 3.85 36.02
C ALA A 356 52.04 4.14 35.95
N ALA A 357 52.38 5.37 35.55
CA ALA A 357 53.74 5.86 35.57
C ALA A 357 54.25 5.90 37.03
N THR A 358 55.47 5.42 37.22
CA THR A 358 56.12 5.19 38.52
C THR A 358 56.77 6.46 39.08
#